data_AF-A0A6N2MB67-F1
#
_entry.id   AF-A0A6N2MB67-F1
#
_cell.length_a   1.000
_cell.length_b   1.000
_cell.length_c   1.000
_cell.angle_alpha   90.00
_cell.angle_beta   90.00
_cell.angle_gamma   90.00
#
_symmetry.space_group_name_H-M   'P 1'
#
loop_
_entity.id
_entity.type
_entity.pdbx_description
1 polymer ?
#
loop_
_entity_poly.entity_id
_entity_poly.type
_entity_poly.pdbx_seq_one_letter_code
_entity_poly.pdbx_strand_id
1 'polypeptide(L)'
;MKKRFISLGGVIFEGCSVSSISIYEDASVLKLSEGNILSSRLVIDAMGNFSPVVKQIRRGRKPDGVCLVVGSCARGFKDNSTSDIIYSSSSVKKVGDSEAQYFWEAFPAGSGPLDRTTYMFTYVSPQPGSPKLEELLEDFWDLMPEYQGVSLDNLEILRVIYGIFPTYRDSPLPAAFDRILQFGDASGIQSPVSFGGFGSLTRHLGRLSAGVYEAINGDFLDASSLSLLNPYMPNLSASWLFQRAMSAKKNSNVPPEFINELLHVNFQSMQKLGDPVLRPFLQDVIQFGALSKTLGLVMLTKPQIIPSIFKQVGIPVLLDWSSHFFMLGYYTFLSTYADPVIRSLLTAFPSKMKYEWKRYLEAWKYGSGLDYKL
;
A
#
# COMPACT_ATOMS: atom_id res chain seq x y z
N MET A 1 -11.85 1.99 19.89
CA MET A 1 -11.36 3.26 19.29
C MET A 1 -12.27 4.45 19.58
N LYS A 2 -13.52 4.46 19.10
CA LYS A 2 -14.50 5.56 19.31
C LYS A 2 -14.53 6.11 20.75
N LYS A 3 -14.78 5.24 21.74
CA LYS A 3 -14.82 5.62 23.17
C LYS A 3 -13.54 6.32 23.65
N ARG A 4 -12.37 5.82 23.22
CA ARG A 4 -11.05 6.38 23.58
C ARG A 4 -10.83 7.75 22.94
N PHE A 5 -11.26 7.95 21.70
CA PHE A 5 -11.16 9.26 21.04
C PHE A 5 -12.01 10.31 21.77
N ILE A 6 -13.25 9.94 22.12
CA ILE A 6 -14.16 10.82 22.88
C ILE A 6 -13.62 11.12 24.28
N SER A 7 -13.08 10.12 25.00
CA SER A 7 -12.51 10.35 26.34
C SER A 7 -11.29 11.28 26.34
N LEU A 8 -10.66 11.49 25.18
CA LEU A 8 -9.56 12.42 24.98
C LEU A 8 -10.04 13.79 24.46
N GLY A 9 -11.35 14.07 24.50
CA GLY A 9 -11.95 15.32 24.05
C GLY A 9 -12.30 15.38 22.57
N GLY A 10 -12.15 14.28 21.83
CA GLY A 10 -12.53 14.19 20.43
C GLY A 10 -14.04 14.23 20.24
N VAL A 11 -14.51 14.95 19.22
CA VAL A 11 -15.92 15.03 18.83
C VAL A 11 -16.14 14.24 17.55
N ILE A 12 -17.21 13.44 17.48
CA ILE A 12 -17.54 12.64 16.30
C ILE A 12 -18.95 13.01 15.84
N PHE A 13 -19.06 13.35 14.57
CA PHE A 13 -20.32 13.56 13.85
C PHE A 13 -20.55 12.36 12.94
N GLU A 14 -21.44 11.45 13.33
CA GLU A 14 -21.80 10.27 12.53
C GLU A 14 -22.94 10.61 11.58
N GLY A 15 -22.96 9.99 10.39
CA GLY A 15 -23.97 10.26 9.36
C GLY A 15 -23.77 11.59 8.63
N CYS A 16 -22.81 12.42 9.04
CA CYS A 16 -22.53 13.70 8.39
C CYS A 16 -21.52 13.53 7.24
N SER A 17 -21.84 14.08 6.08
CA SER A 17 -20.93 14.15 4.93
C SER A 17 -20.47 15.58 4.67
N VAL A 18 -19.23 15.74 4.22
CA VAL A 18 -18.67 17.04 3.82
C VAL A 18 -19.06 17.31 2.37
N SER A 19 -19.74 18.43 2.11
CA SER A 19 -20.13 18.84 0.76
C SER A 19 -19.03 19.64 0.06
N SER A 20 -18.32 20.49 0.80
CA SER A 20 -17.26 21.35 0.27
C SER A 20 -16.27 21.76 1.35
N ILE A 21 -15.05 22.05 0.93
CA ILE A 21 -13.99 22.62 1.77
C ILE A 21 -13.53 23.91 1.08
N SER A 22 -13.59 25.02 1.80
CA SER A 22 -13.08 26.33 1.36
C SER A 22 -11.82 26.65 2.15
N ILE A 23 -10.76 27.07 1.46
CA ILE A 23 -9.45 27.32 2.06
C ILE A 23 -9.19 28.82 2.06
N TYR A 24 -8.83 29.34 3.22
CA TYR A 24 -8.47 30.73 3.47
C TYR A 24 -7.05 30.79 4.03
N GLU A 25 -6.50 32.00 4.14
CA GLU A 25 -5.14 32.21 4.64
C GLU A 25 -4.94 31.64 6.05
N ASP A 26 -5.93 31.77 6.94
CA ASP A 26 -5.86 31.39 8.36
C ASP A 26 -6.72 30.18 8.75
N ALA A 27 -7.61 29.72 7.87
CA ALA A 27 -8.57 28.66 8.17
C ALA A 27 -8.97 27.82 6.95
N SER A 28 -9.44 26.61 7.23
CA SER A 28 -10.20 25.76 6.31
C SER A 28 -11.62 25.61 6.85
N VAL A 29 -12.61 25.90 6.00
CA VAL A 29 -14.04 25.87 6.36
C VAL A 29 -14.70 24.70 5.63
N LEU A 30 -15.23 23.75 6.39
CA LEU A 30 -15.97 22.60 5.89
C LEU A 30 -17.46 22.90 5.98
N LYS A 31 -18.16 22.76 4.85
CA LYS A 31 -19.62 22.75 4.81
C LYS A 31 -20.09 21.30 4.84
N LEU A 32 -20.96 20.98 5.80
CA LEU A 32 -21.60 19.68 5.88
C LEU A 32 -22.87 19.67 5.00
N SER A 33 -23.27 18.50 4.54
CA SER A 33 -24.47 18.29 3.71
C SER A 33 -25.76 18.76 4.36
N GLU A 34 -25.83 18.70 5.69
CA GLU A 34 -26.96 19.17 6.50
C GLU A 34 -26.95 20.70 6.73
N GLY A 35 -26.00 21.43 6.13
CA GLY A 35 -25.90 22.89 6.20
C GLY A 35 -25.02 23.43 7.33
N ASN A 36 -24.62 22.58 8.29
CA ASN A 36 -23.67 22.93 9.35
C ASN A 36 -22.31 23.34 8.78
N ILE A 37 -21.63 24.28 9.46
CA ILE A 37 -20.33 24.81 9.07
C ILE A 37 -19.34 24.54 10.19
N LEU A 38 -18.19 23.95 9.84
CA LEU A 38 -17.07 23.72 10.75
C LEU A 38 -15.85 24.49 10.25
N SER A 39 -15.17 25.18 11.16
CA SER A 39 -13.88 25.82 10.88
C SER A 39 -12.75 25.04 11.55
N SER A 40 -11.63 24.88 10.85
CA SER A 40 -10.42 24.23 11.37
C SER A 40 -9.17 24.89 10.81
N ARG A 41 -8.01 24.65 11.44
CA ARG A 41 -6.71 25.09 10.91
C ARG A 41 -6.15 24.15 9.84
N LEU A 42 -6.47 22.86 9.97
CA LEU A 42 -6.02 21.77 9.10
C LEU A 42 -7.17 20.77 8.93
N VAL A 43 -7.30 20.21 7.73
CA VAL A 43 -8.15 19.07 7.40
C VAL A 43 -7.26 17.88 7.10
N ILE A 44 -7.53 16.76 7.78
CA ILE A 44 -6.94 15.46 7.45
C ILE A 44 -7.93 14.70 6.56
N ASP A 45 -7.60 14.57 5.28
CA ASP A 45 -8.36 13.75 4.35
C ASP A 45 -8.04 12.27 4.56
N ALA A 46 -8.90 11.60 5.33
CA ALA A 46 -8.88 10.17 5.57
C ALA A 46 -10.07 9.45 4.91
N MET A 47 -10.60 9.96 3.78
CA MET A 47 -11.76 9.40 3.08
C MET A 47 -11.42 8.18 2.19
N GLY A 48 -10.19 7.70 2.25
CA GLY A 48 -9.70 6.52 1.55
C GLY A 48 -9.43 6.72 0.06
N ASN A 49 -9.24 5.61 -0.65
CA ASN A 49 -8.85 5.57 -2.08
C ASN A 49 -9.78 6.38 -3.01
N PHE A 50 -11.05 6.52 -2.64
CA PHE A 50 -12.07 7.21 -3.45
C PHE A 50 -12.37 8.64 -2.99
N SER A 51 -11.51 9.21 -2.13
CA SER A 51 -11.60 10.59 -1.64
C SER A 51 -11.93 11.57 -2.78
N PRO A 52 -13.00 12.38 -2.63
CA PRO A 52 -13.30 13.46 -3.57
C PRO A 52 -12.17 14.49 -3.70
N VAL A 53 -11.40 14.72 -2.63
CA VAL A 53 -10.24 15.62 -2.65
C VAL A 53 -9.14 15.01 -3.52
N VAL A 54 -8.80 13.74 -3.30
CA VAL A 54 -7.80 13.01 -4.11
C VAL A 54 -8.19 13.01 -5.59
N LYS A 55 -9.48 12.81 -5.91
CA LYS A 55 -9.99 12.89 -7.29
C LYS A 55 -9.74 14.25 -7.94
N GLN A 56 -9.88 15.35 -7.19
CA GLN A 56 -9.56 16.70 -7.66
C GLN A 56 -8.06 16.88 -7.89
N ILE A 57 -7.21 16.43 -6.95
CA ILE A 57 -5.75 16.49 -7.07
C ILE A 57 -5.28 15.73 -8.32
N ARG A 58 -5.81 14.53 -8.52
CA ARG A 58 -5.45 13.65 -9.63
C ARG A 58 -6.14 14.02 -10.95
N ARG A 59 -7.09 14.96 -10.95
CA ARG A 59 -7.78 15.47 -12.16
C ARG A 59 -8.34 14.36 -13.07
N GLY A 60 -8.94 13.33 -12.47
CA GLY A 60 -9.49 12.19 -13.22
C GLY A 60 -8.45 11.22 -13.81
N ARG A 61 -7.17 11.34 -13.46
CA ARG A 61 -6.12 10.38 -13.84
C ARG A 61 -6.53 8.97 -13.38
N LYS A 62 -6.56 8.03 -14.34
CA LYS A 62 -6.78 6.62 -14.06
C LYS A 62 -5.63 6.05 -13.22
N PRO A 63 -5.90 5.10 -12.32
CA PRO A 63 -4.84 4.41 -11.60
C PRO A 63 -3.89 3.69 -12.57
N ASP A 64 -2.65 3.45 -12.14
CA ASP A 64 -1.67 2.68 -12.91
C ASP A 64 -1.94 1.16 -12.83
N GLY A 65 -2.66 0.73 -11.78
CA GLY A 65 -3.10 -0.64 -11.57
C GLY A 65 -4.29 -0.70 -10.61
N VAL A 66 -4.98 -1.84 -10.57
CA VAL A 66 -6.08 -2.07 -9.64
C VAL A 66 -5.92 -3.47 -9.06
N CYS A 67 -6.13 -3.60 -7.75
CA CYS A 67 -6.43 -4.89 -7.15
C CYS A 67 -7.91 -5.01 -6.90
N LEU A 68 -8.46 -6.13 -7.35
CA LEU A 68 -9.81 -6.54 -7.05
C LEU A 68 -9.71 -7.62 -5.98
N VAL A 69 -10.42 -7.43 -4.87
CA VAL A 69 -10.51 -8.42 -3.80
C VAL A 69 -11.94 -8.86 -3.62
N VAL A 70 -12.11 -10.13 -3.32
CA VAL A 70 -13.33 -10.73 -2.79
C VAL A 70 -12.95 -11.63 -1.62
N GLY A 71 -13.89 -11.95 -0.75
CA GLY A 71 -13.61 -12.84 0.36
C GLY A 71 -14.73 -12.94 1.36
N SER A 72 -14.43 -13.64 2.46
CA SER A 72 -15.37 -13.82 3.54
C SER A 72 -14.65 -13.96 4.89
N CYS A 73 -15.33 -13.51 5.94
CA CYS A 73 -15.07 -14.01 7.27
C CYS A 73 -16.10 -15.10 7.59
N ALA A 74 -15.61 -16.28 7.94
CA ALA A 74 -16.45 -17.43 8.27
C ALA A 74 -15.96 -18.12 9.54
N ARG A 75 -16.88 -18.80 10.22
CA ARG A 75 -16.63 -19.59 11.44
C ARG A 75 -16.74 -21.07 11.14
N GLY A 76 -15.85 -21.87 11.73
CA GLY A 76 -15.89 -23.34 11.63
C GLY A 76 -14.52 -23.97 11.39
N PHE A 77 -13.46 -23.16 11.32
CA PHE A 77 -12.09 -23.63 11.09
C PHE A 77 -11.51 -24.23 12.38
N LYS A 78 -11.21 -25.55 12.37
CA LYS A 78 -10.68 -26.26 13.54
C LYS A 78 -9.19 -25.98 13.75
N ASP A 79 -8.41 -25.98 12.68
CA ASP A 79 -6.97 -25.72 12.68
C ASP A 79 -6.68 -24.33 12.10
N ASN A 80 -6.78 -23.30 12.95
CA ASN A 80 -6.73 -21.89 12.54
C ASN A 80 -5.64 -21.12 13.28
N SER A 81 -4.39 -21.60 13.19
CA SER A 81 -3.23 -21.00 13.86
C SER A 81 -2.20 -20.37 12.92
N THR A 82 -2.36 -20.57 11.61
CA THR A 82 -1.44 -20.09 10.58
C THR A 82 -2.11 -19.04 9.69
N SER A 83 -1.27 -18.25 9.03
CA SER A 83 -1.71 -17.24 8.06
C SER A 83 -0.96 -17.43 6.74
N ASP A 84 -1.68 -17.19 5.65
CA ASP A 84 -1.10 -17.08 4.31
C ASP A 84 -1.08 -15.60 3.93
N ILE A 85 0.11 -15.05 3.70
CA ILE A 85 0.29 -13.64 3.30
C ILE A 85 0.03 -13.47 1.80
N ILE A 86 0.55 -14.41 1.00
CA ILE A 86 0.31 -14.49 -0.42
C ILE A 86 0.51 -15.93 -0.88
N TYR A 87 -0.56 -16.56 -1.33
CA TYR A 87 -0.55 -17.90 -1.89
C TYR A 87 -1.10 -17.89 -3.31
N SER A 88 -0.49 -18.65 -4.21
CA SER A 88 -0.95 -18.80 -5.59
C SER A 88 -0.60 -20.20 -6.07
N SER A 89 -1.60 -20.91 -6.58
CA SER A 89 -1.48 -22.26 -7.14
C SER A 89 -2.17 -22.44 -8.48
N SER A 90 -3.01 -21.48 -8.88
CA SER A 90 -3.70 -21.50 -10.16
C SER A 90 -2.81 -21.00 -11.29
N SER A 91 -2.99 -21.51 -12.50
CA SER A 91 -2.49 -20.86 -13.72
C SER A 91 -3.24 -19.55 -13.95
N VAL A 92 -2.64 -18.64 -14.73
CA VAL A 92 -3.40 -17.54 -15.34
C VAL A 92 -4.58 -18.13 -16.13
N LYS A 93 -5.78 -17.64 -15.84
CA LYS A 93 -7.03 -18.08 -16.49
C LYS A 93 -7.85 -16.92 -17.02
N LYS A 94 -8.77 -17.26 -17.91
CA LYS A 94 -9.73 -16.31 -18.46
C LYS A 94 -10.83 -16.02 -17.43
N VAL A 95 -11.13 -14.75 -17.21
CA VAL A 95 -12.22 -14.27 -16.35
C VAL A 95 -12.94 -13.16 -17.08
N GLY A 96 -14.20 -13.38 -17.43
CA GLY A 96 -14.92 -12.51 -18.36
C GLY A 96 -14.16 -12.38 -19.70
N ASP A 97 -13.89 -11.13 -20.10
CA ASP A 97 -13.11 -10.81 -21.31
C ASP A 97 -11.60 -10.58 -21.06
N SER A 98 -11.16 -10.84 -19.83
CA SER A 98 -9.79 -10.61 -19.35
C SER A 98 -9.04 -11.89 -18.99
N GLU A 99 -7.79 -11.72 -18.59
CA GLU A 99 -7.00 -12.75 -17.93
C GLU A 99 -6.69 -12.32 -16.50
N ALA A 100 -6.75 -13.27 -15.57
CA ALA A 100 -6.49 -13.05 -14.16
C ALA A 100 -5.58 -14.14 -13.59
N GLN A 101 -4.69 -13.72 -12.70
CA GLN A 101 -3.99 -14.60 -11.77
C GLN A 101 -4.67 -14.43 -10.41
N TYR A 102 -5.06 -15.53 -9.78
CA TYR A 102 -5.64 -15.48 -8.44
C TYR A 102 -4.59 -15.72 -7.38
N PHE A 103 -4.68 -14.89 -6.34
CA PHE A 103 -3.88 -14.96 -5.15
C PHE A 103 -4.82 -15.08 -3.95
N TRP A 104 -4.33 -15.75 -2.92
CA TRP A 104 -5.05 -15.96 -1.69
C TRP A 104 -4.29 -15.35 -0.52
N GLU A 105 -5.06 -14.79 0.41
CA GLU A 105 -4.59 -14.37 1.73
C GLU A 105 -5.59 -14.91 2.75
N ALA A 106 -5.11 -15.47 3.85
CA ALA A 106 -6.00 -15.95 4.88
C ALA A 106 -5.37 -15.88 6.27
N PHE A 107 -6.16 -15.48 7.26
CA PHE A 107 -5.68 -15.31 8.63
C PHE A 107 -6.79 -15.54 9.66
N PRO A 108 -6.43 -15.99 10.88
CA PRO A 108 -7.36 -16.08 11.99
C PRO A 108 -7.97 -14.70 12.28
N ALA A 109 -9.29 -14.64 12.44
CA ALA A 109 -10.00 -13.40 12.75
C ALA A 109 -9.98 -13.13 14.25
N GLY A 110 -9.90 -11.85 14.63
CA GLY A 110 -9.93 -11.44 16.04
C GLY A 110 -11.27 -11.66 16.76
N SER A 111 -12.31 -12.12 16.05
CA SER A 111 -13.65 -12.38 16.60
C SER A 111 -13.77 -13.73 17.33
N GLY A 112 -12.85 -14.67 17.06
CA GLY A 112 -12.86 -15.98 17.73
C GLY A 112 -11.83 -16.94 17.15
N PRO A 113 -11.43 -17.99 17.90
CA PRO A 113 -10.39 -18.93 17.44
C PRO A 113 -10.81 -19.76 16.22
N LEU A 114 -12.12 -19.95 16.01
CA LEU A 114 -12.68 -20.69 14.89
C LEU A 114 -13.02 -19.80 13.69
N ASP A 115 -12.84 -18.49 13.82
CA ASP A 115 -13.20 -17.50 12.81
C ASP A 115 -11.96 -17.23 11.96
N ARG A 116 -12.08 -17.32 10.63
CA ARG A 116 -11.00 -17.06 9.68
C ARG A 116 -11.48 -16.09 8.63
N THR A 117 -10.62 -15.13 8.29
CA THR A 117 -10.84 -14.26 7.13
C THR A 117 -10.05 -14.83 5.96
N THR A 118 -10.73 -15.02 4.84
CA THR A 118 -10.15 -15.54 3.60
C THR A 118 -10.43 -14.56 2.48
N TYR A 119 -9.39 -14.16 1.77
CA TYR A 119 -9.46 -13.31 0.59
C TYR A 119 -8.95 -14.06 -0.62
N MET A 120 -9.59 -13.79 -1.76
CA MET A 120 -9.05 -14.05 -3.09
C MET A 120 -8.94 -12.70 -3.81
N PHE A 121 -7.80 -12.46 -4.44
CA PHE A 121 -7.58 -11.19 -5.14
C PHE A 121 -6.81 -11.38 -6.44
N THR A 122 -6.88 -10.36 -7.29
CA THR A 122 -6.16 -10.32 -8.56
C THR A 122 -5.74 -8.91 -8.93
N TYR A 123 -4.62 -8.81 -9.64
CA TYR A 123 -4.11 -7.55 -10.17
C TYR A 123 -4.51 -7.38 -11.62
N VAL A 124 -5.12 -6.24 -11.92
CA VAL A 124 -5.62 -5.92 -13.25
C VAL A 124 -5.22 -4.52 -13.67
N SER A 125 -5.15 -4.30 -14.98
CA SER A 125 -5.07 -2.94 -15.53
C SER A 125 -6.48 -2.32 -15.53
N PRO A 126 -6.64 -1.02 -15.25
CA PRO A 126 -7.94 -0.34 -15.21
C PRO A 126 -8.44 -0.02 -16.63
N GLN A 127 -9.00 -1.04 -17.28
CA GLN A 127 -9.50 -0.97 -18.66
C GLN A 127 -10.90 -1.58 -18.78
N PRO A 128 -11.68 -1.20 -19.81
CA PRO A 128 -12.92 -1.91 -20.13
C PRO A 128 -12.66 -3.41 -20.33
N GLY A 129 -13.58 -4.25 -19.86
CA GLY A 129 -13.43 -5.71 -19.92
C GLY A 129 -12.55 -6.32 -18.84
N SER A 130 -12.05 -5.53 -17.87
CA SER A 130 -11.49 -6.10 -16.64
C SER A 130 -12.55 -6.88 -15.87
N PRO A 131 -12.15 -7.92 -15.10
CA PRO A 131 -13.06 -8.75 -14.33
C PRO A 131 -13.97 -7.94 -13.41
N LYS A 132 -15.22 -8.37 -13.27
CA LYS A 132 -16.17 -7.81 -12.32
C LYS A 132 -16.01 -8.45 -10.95
N LEU A 133 -16.39 -7.73 -9.89
CA LEU A 133 -16.33 -8.27 -8.53
C LEU A 133 -17.28 -9.46 -8.35
N GLU A 134 -18.42 -9.44 -9.04
CA GLU A 134 -19.40 -10.52 -9.04
C GLU A 134 -18.80 -11.79 -9.64
N GLU A 135 -18.09 -11.70 -10.77
CA GLU A 135 -17.40 -12.83 -11.39
C GLU A 135 -16.32 -13.41 -10.47
N LEU A 136 -15.55 -12.55 -9.79
CA LEU A 136 -14.56 -12.99 -8.81
C LEU A 136 -15.22 -13.66 -7.60
N LEU A 137 -16.38 -13.18 -7.17
CA LEU A 137 -17.07 -13.70 -5.99
C LEU A 137 -17.64 -15.10 -6.25
N GLU A 138 -18.16 -15.36 -7.46
CA GLU A 138 -18.56 -16.72 -7.87
C GLU A 138 -17.35 -17.66 -7.85
N ASP A 139 -16.26 -17.29 -8.53
CA ASP A 139 -15.01 -18.06 -8.53
C ASP A 139 -14.44 -18.28 -7.11
N PHE A 140 -14.61 -17.31 -6.21
CA PHE A 140 -14.19 -17.44 -4.81
C PHE A 140 -14.92 -18.56 -4.11
N TRP A 141 -16.25 -18.64 -4.23
CA TRP A 141 -17.03 -19.69 -3.56
C TRP A 141 -16.72 -21.09 -4.11
N ASP A 142 -16.45 -21.19 -5.40
CA ASP A 142 -16.09 -22.46 -6.04
C ASP A 142 -14.71 -22.96 -5.60
N LEU A 143 -13.73 -22.05 -5.45
CA LEU A 143 -12.33 -22.41 -5.19
C LEU A 143 -11.95 -22.43 -3.71
N MET A 144 -12.65 -21.67 -2.87
CA MET A 144 -12.30 -21.52 -1.45
C MET A 144 -12.29 -22.87 -0.69
N PRO A 145 -13.20 -23.83 -0.93
CA PRO A 145 -13.18 -25.11 -0.24
C PRO A 145 -11.90 -25.92 -0.45
N GLU A 146 -11.39 -25.92 -1.68
CA GLU A 146 -10.13 -26.59 -2.01
C GLU A 146 -8.95 -25.88 -1.34
N TYR A 147 -8.90 -24.55 -1.44
CA TYR A 147 -7.82 -23.76 -0.86
C TYR A 147 -7.76 -23.89 0.67
N GLN A 148 -8.90 -23.81 1.37
CA GLN A 148 -8.97 -23.90 2.83
C GLN A 148 -9.03 -25.35 3.34
N GLY A 149 -9.24 -26.33 2.47
CA GLY A 149 -9.42 -27.74 2.86
C GLY A 149 -10.68 -27.99 3.71
N VAL A 150 -11.76 -27.24 3.48
CA VAL A 150 -13.01 -27.34 4.25
C VAL A 150 -14.23 -27.13 3.36
N SER A 151 -15.29 -27.93 3.55
CA SER A 151 -16.58 -27.74 2.84
C SER A 151 -17.30 -26.48 3.34
N LEU A 152 -17.98 -25.77 2.44
CA LEU A 152 -18.83 -24.62 2.78
C LEU A 152 -19.95 -25.00 3.76
N ASP A 153 -20.49 -26.21 3.69
CA ASP A 153 -21.57 -26.68 4.59
C ASP A 153 -21.13 -26.74 6.07
N ASN A 154 -19.82 -26.78 6.31
CA ASN A 154 -19.24 -26.78 7.65
C ASN A 154 -18.93 -25.37 8.17
N LEU A 155 -19.23 -24.33 7.39
CA LEU A 155 -18.89 -22.94 7.69
C LEU A 155 -20.13 -22.08 7.90
N GLU A 156 -20.12 -21.30 8.99
CA GLU A 156 -21.05 -20.19 9.19
C GLU A 156 -20.45 -18.93 8.55
N ILE A 157 -21.07 -18.43 7.47
CA ILE A 157 -20.62 -17.19 6.81
C ILE A 157 -21.03 -15.99 7.66
N LEU A 158 -20.06 -15.31 8.26
CA LEU A 158 -20.29 -14.15 9.13
C LEU A 158 -20.33 -12.84 8.33
N ARG A 159 -19.52 -12.76 7.27
CA ARG A 159 -19.42 -11.57 6.41
C ARG A 159 -18.91 -11.93 5.03
N VAL A 160 -19.45 -11.28 4.01
CA VAL A 160 -18.89 -11.25 2.65
C VAL A 160 -18.19 -9.91 2.44
N ILE A 161 -17.03 -9.93 1.79
CA ILE A 161 -16.15 -8.78 1.57
C ILE A 161 -15.83 -8.70 0.09
N TYR A 162 -15.85 -7.48 -0.45
CA TYR A 162 -15.36 -7.19 -1.80
C TYR A 162 -14.84 -5.75 -1.83
N GLY A 163 -13.87 -5.48 -2.71
CA GLY A 163 -13.21 -4.19 -2.75
C GLY A 163 -12.40 -3.97 -4.00
N ILE A 164 -12.21 -2.68 -4.32
CA ILE A 164 -11.39 -2.21 -5.43
C ILE A 164 -10.33 -1.29 -4.84
N PHE A 165 -9.06 -1.67 -5.01
CA PHE A 165 -7.92 -0.90 -4.54
C PHE A 165 -7.14 -0.32 -5.73
N PRO A 166 -7.32 0.97 -6.05
CA PRO A 166 -6.52 1.62 -7.07
C PRO A 166 -5.07 1.80 -6.59
N THR A 167 -4.10 1.54 -7.47
CA THR A 167 -2.70 1.87 -7.25
C THR A 167 -2.25 2.98 -8.19
N TYR A 168 -1.45 3.88 -7.63
CA TYR A 168 -0.88 5.01 -8.34
C TYR A 168 0.62 5.03 -8.09
N ARG A 169 1.42 5.03 -9.15
CA ARG A 169 2.89 5.02 -9.04
C ARG A 169 3.42 6.30 -8.40
N ASP A 170 2.73 7.41 -8.62
CA ASP A 170 2.98 8.71 -7.99
C ASP A 170 2.38 8.78 -6.58
N SER A 171 2.76 7.84 -5.72
CA SER A 171 2.38 7.81 -4.30
C SER A 171 3.60 7.63 -3.39
N PRO A 172 3.60 8.16 -2.15
CA PRO A 172 2.54 8.94 -1.51
C PRO A 172 2.21 10.26 -2.22
N LEU A 173 0.94 10.67 -2.18
CA LEU A 173 0.43 11.85 -2.88
C LEU A 173 0.81 13.13 -2.10
N PRO A 174 1.56 14.06 -2.71
CA PRO A 174 1.86 15.36 -2.11
C PRO A 174 0.58 16.18 -1.89
N ALA A 175 0.61 17.07 -0.90
CA ALA A 175 -0.50 17.98 -0.66
C ALA A 175 -0.59 19.01 -1.79
N ALA A 176 -1.74 19.09 -2.44
CA ALA A 176 -1.97 20.05 -3.53
C ALA A 176 -2.60 21.38 -3.05
N PHE A 177 -3.07 21.41 -1.81
CA PHE A 177 -3.80 22.55 -1.25
C PHE A 177 -3.27 22.88 0.14
N ASP A 178 -3.27 24.16 0.48
CA ASP A 178 -2.99 24.60 1.84
C ASP A 178 -4.02 24.01 2.81
N ARG A 179 -3.58 23.70 4.02
CA ARG A 179 -4.43 23.24 5.13
C ARG A 179 -5.16 21.93 4.87
N ILE A 180 -4.81 21.16 3.83
CA ILE A 180 -5.36 19.82 3.56
C ILE A 180 -4.23 18.80 3.39
N LEU A 181 -4.26 17.74 4.20
CA LEU A 181 -3.30 16.63 4.12
C LEU A 181 -4.01 15.30 3.89
N GLN A 182 -3.60 14.57 2.85
CA GLN A 182 -4.07 13.20 2.61
C GLN A 182 -3.45 12.22 3.60
N PHE A 183 -4.25 11.31 4.12
CA PHE A 183 -3.86 10.34 5.16
C PHE A 183 -4.47 8.95 4.91
N GLY A 184 -3.74 7.90 5.28
CA GLY A 184 -4.14 6.51 5.00
C GLY A 184 -4.24 6.25 3.50
N ASP A 185 -5.24 5.51 3.05
CA ASP A 185 -5.39 5.15 1.64
C ASP A 185 -5.56 6.38 0.73
N ALA A 186 -6.06 7.51 1.25
CA ALA A 186 -6.14 8.76 0.48
C ALA A 186 -4.76 9.29 0.08
N SER A 187 -3.71 9.04 0.88
CA SER A 187 -2.34 9.40 0.50
C SER A 187 -1.70 8.40 -0.45
N GLY A 188 -2.25 7.19 -0.61
CA GLY A 188 -1.64 6.14 -1.42
C GLY A 188 -0.35 5.55 -0.84
N ILE A 189 -0.08 5.74 0.46
CA ILE A 189 1.13 5.20 1.13
C ILE A 189 1.11 3.68 1.32
N GLN A 190 0.00 3.02 1.01
CA GLN A 190 -0.18 1.57 1.08
C GLN A 190 0.72 0.84 0.07
N SER A 191 1.16 -0.38 0.42
CA SER A 191 1.92 -1.24 -0.49
C SER A 191 1.09 -1.62 -1.72
N PRO A 192 1.64 -1.55 -2.94
CA PRO A 192 0.99 -2.06 -4.14
C PRO A 192 1.02 -3.59 -4.26
N VAL A 193 1.68 -4.31 -3.33
CA VAL A 193 1.90 -5.77 -3.36
C VAL A 193 1.05 -6.52 -2.34
N SER A 194 0.78 -5.94 -1.18
CA SER A 194 -0.09 -6.57 -0.17
C SER A 194 -1.41 -5.82 0.00
N PHE A 195 -1.49 -4.57 -0.49
CA PHE A 195 -2.56 -3.62 -0.14
C PHE A 195 -2.77 -3.43 1.37
N GLY A 196 -1.76 -3.75 2.17
CA GLY A 196 -1.75 -3.59 3.62
C GLY A 196 -1.68 -2.12 4.02
N GLY A 197 -2.75 -1.35 3.80
CA GLY A 197 -2.85 0.07 4.17
C GLY A 197 -2.68 0.27 5.68
N PHE A 198 -3.23 -0.64 6.50
CA PHE A 198 -3.07 -0.59 7.95
C PHE A 198 -1.62 -0.82 8.41
N GLY A 199 -0.93 -1.83 7.84
CA GLY A 199 0.47 -2.11 8.16
C GLY A 199 1.37 -0.91 7.84
N SER A 200 1.24 -0.36 6.64
CA SER A 200 1.93 0.87 6.24
C SER A 200 1.60 2.05 7.17
N LEU A 201 0.32 2.23 7.52
CA LEU A 201 -0.10 3.31 8.39
C LEU A 201 0.50 3.21 9.80
N THR A 202 0.49 2.03 10.42
CA THR A 202 1.06 1.83 11.76
C THR A 202 2.56 2.13 11.79
N ARG A 203 3.28 1.77 10.72
CA ARG A 203 4.69 2.10 10.52
C ARG A 203 4.93 3.61 10.45
N HIS A 204 4.06 4.34 9.75
CA HIS A 204 4.22 5.79 9.54
C HIS A 204 3.52 6.67 10.59
N LEU A 205 2.70 6.11 11.49
CA LEU A 205 1.87 6.87 12.43
C LEU A 205 2.71 7.79 13.33
N GLY A 206 3.86 7.30 13.80
CA GLY A 206 4.76 8.08 14.66
C GLY A 206 5.29 9.34 13.97
N ARG A 207 5.83 9.20 12.75
CA ARG A 207 6.36 10.36 11.99
C ARG A 207 5.25 11.32 11.56
N LEU A 208 4.08 10.78 11.16
CA LEU A 208 2.97 11.59 10.66
C LEU A 208 2.31 12.39 11.79
N SER A 209 2.07 11.77 12.94
CA SER A 209 1.50 12.48 14.09
C SER A 209 2.43 13.58 14.62
N ALA A 210 3.72 13.28 14.77
CA ALA A 210 4.72 14.27 15.18
C ALA A 210 4.85 15.41 14.15
N GLY A 211 4.87 15.07 12.86
CA GLY A 211 4.97 16.04 11.80
C GLY A 211 3.74 16.94 11.67
N VAL A 212 2.53 16.39 11.79
CA VAL A 212 1.28 17.17 11.84
C VAL A 212 1.25 18.10 13.04
N TYR A 213 1.67 17.62 14.21
CA TYR A 213 1.77 18.44 15.42
C TYR A 213 2.73 19.62 15.25
N GLU A 214 3.92 19.38 14.69
CA GLU A 214 4.89 20.42 14.39
C GLU A 214 4.38 21.42 13.34
N ALA A 215 3.70 20.93 12.29
CA ALA A 215 3.13 21.78 11.25
C ALA A 215 2.04 22.71 11.79
N ILE A 216 1.13 22.20 12.64
CA ILE A 216 0.08 23.01 13.28
C ILE A 216 0.71 24.04 14.23
N ASN A 217 1.71 23.66 15.03
CA ASN A 217 2.33 24.59 15.99
C ASN A 217 3.17 25.67 15.32
N GLY A 218 3.85 25.35 14.21
CA GLY A 218 4.64 26.30 13.43
C GLY A 218 3.85 27.09 12.39
N ASP A 219 2.55 26.79 12.23
CA ASP A 219 1.70 27.25 11.12
C ASP A 219 2.31 26.95 9.73
N PHE A 220 3.01 25.81 9.61
CA PHE A 220 3.56 25.30 8.35
C PHE A 220 2.48 24.50 7.60
N LEU A 221 1.35 25.15 7.37
CA LEU A 221 0.14 24.54 6.81
C LEU A 221 -0.06 24.88 5.33
N ASP A 222 0.95 25.46 4.67
CA ASP A 222 0.99 25.60 3.23
C ASP A 222 1.21 24.24 2.53
N ALA A 223 0.76 24.11 1.28
CA ALA A 223 0.82 22.88 0.50
C ALA A 223 2.25 22.32 0.38
N SER A 224 3.27 23.19 0.30
CA SER A 224 4.66 22.75 0.19
C SER A 224 5.17 22.13 1.48
N SER A 225 4.87 22.75 2.62
CA SER A 225 5.21 22.25 3.96
C SER A 225 4.48 20.94 4.28
N LEU A 226 3.20 20.84 3.91
CA LEU A 226 2.39 19.64 4.11
C LEU A 226 2.83 18.48 3.20
N SER A 227 3.27 18.78 1.98
CA SER A 227 3.79 17.77 1.04
C SER A 227 4.97 16.99 1.59
N LEU A 228 5.78 17.59 2.47
CA LEU A 228 6.90 16.91 3.11
C LEU A 228 6.47 15.77 4.06
N LEU A 229 5.19 15.72 4.48
CA LEU A 229 4.64 14.62 5.28
C LEU A 229 4.29 13.39 4.42
N ASN A 230 4.08 13.57 3.12
CA ASN A 230 3.90 12.51 2.12
C ASN A 230 5.05 12.57 1.09
N PRO A 231 6.30 12.34 1.52
CA PRO A 231 7.44 12.46 0.63
C PRO A 231 7.48 11.30 -0.38
N TYR A 232 8.27 11.47 -1.44
CA TYR A 232 8.64 10.36 -2.32
C TYR A 232 9.27 9.20 -1.53
N MET A 233 8.81 7.98 -1.81
CA MET A 233 9.25 6.75 -1.15
C MET A 233 9.79 5.75 -2.17
N PRO A 234 11.12 5.70 -2.41
CA PRO A 234 11.69 4.81 -3.42
C PRO A 234 11.47 3.32 -3.11
N ASN A 235 11.41 2.92 -1.84
CA ASN A 235 11.04 1.55 -1.46
C ASN A 235 9.62 1.18 -1.93
N LEU A 236 8.67 2.11 -1.80
CA LEU A 236 7.30 1.94 -2.28
C LEU A 236 7.26 1.91 -3.80
N SER A 237 7.88 2.87 -4.48
CA SER A 237 7.91 2.91 -5.94
C SER A 237 8.63 1.69 -6.55
N ALA A 238 9.70 1.21 -5.92
CA ALA A 238 10.39 0.00 -6.36
C ALA A 238 9.52 -1.26 -6.22
N SER A 239 8.61 -1.30 -5.25
CA SER A 239 7.69 -2.43 -5.07
C SER A 239 6.65 -2.57 -6.19
N TRP A 240 6.39 -1.49 -6.94
CA TRP A 240 5.44 -1.49 -8.05
C TRP A 240 5.82 -2.48 -9.17
N LEU A 241 7.12 -2.75 -9.37
CA LEU A 241 7.56 -3.76 -10.32
C LEU A 241 6.99 -5.14 -10.00
N PHE A 242 6.90 -5.50 -8.72
CA PHE A 242 6.33 -6.78 -8.30
C PHE A 242 4.84 -6.85 -8.65
N GLN A 243 4.08 -5.80 -8.34
CA GLN A 243 2.66 -5.71 -8.75
C GLN A 243 2.51 -5.91 -10.27
N ARG A 244 3.33 -5.21 -11.05
CA ARG A 244 3.28 -5.27 -12.51
C ARG A 244 3.67 -6.65 -13.06
N ALA A 245 4.65 -7.30 -12.45
CA ALA A 245 5.07 -8.65 -12.82
C ALA A 245 4.00 -9.70 -12.46
N MET A 246 3.30 -9.52 -11.34
CA MET A 246 2.23 -10.40 -10.86
C MET A 246 0.85 -10.13 -11.50
N SER A 247 0.73 -9.13 -12.38
CA SER A 247 -0.51 -8.84 -13.09
C SER A 247 -0.64 -9.70 -14.34
N ALA A 248 -1.74 -10.44 -14.47
CA ALA A 248 -2.02 -11.17 -15.70
C ALA A 248 -2.19 -10.20 -16.89
N LYS A 249 -1.75 -10.62 -18.07
CA LYS A 249 -1.80 -9.83 -19.29
C LYS A 249 -2.20 -10.70 -20.45
N LYS A 250 -3.24 -10.28 -21.15
CA LYS A 250 -3.63 -10.83 -22.44
C LYS A 250 -2.45 -10.77 -23.41
N ASN A 251 -2.11 -11.90 -24.02
CA ASN A 251 -1.02 -12.03 -25.00
C ASN A 251 0.39 -11.68 -24.47
N SER A 252 0.70 -12.00 -23.22
CA SER A 252 2.02 -11.77 -22.61
C SER A 252 3.18 -12.56 -23.25
N ASN A 253 2.89 -13.55 -24.10
CA ASN A 253 3.87 -14.48 -24.70
C ASN A 253 4.76 -15.17 -23.64
N VAL A 254 4.25 -15.34 -22.42
CA VAL A 254 4.85 -16.16 -21.35
C VAL A 254 3.91 -17.32 -20.99
N PRO A 255 4.43 -18.41 -20.41
CA PRO A 255 3.58 -19.52 -19.97
C PRO A 255 2.54 -19.08 -18.92
N PRO A 256 1.35 -19.71 -18.87
CA PRO A 256 0.32 -19.41 -17.86
C PRO A 256 0.79 -19.58 -16.41
N GLU A 257 1.79 -20.42 -16.16
CA GLU A 257 2.39 -20.67 -14.84
C GLU A 257 3.49 -19.67 -14.45
N PHE A 258 3.83 -18.73 -15.35
CA PHE A 258 5.00 -17.88 -15.17
C PHE A 258 4.96 -17.08 -13.86
N ILE A 259 3.79 -16.60 -13.45
CA ILE A 259 3.66 -15.83 -12.21
C ILE A 259 3.94 -16.72 -10.99
N ASN A 260 3.48 -17.97 -11.00
CA ASN A 260 3.78 -18.95 -9.95
C ASN A 260 5.28 -19.26 -9.89
N GLU A 261 5.92 -19.47 -11.06
CA GLU A 261 7.37 -19.68 -11.13
C GLU A 261 8.14 -18.48 -10.57
N LEU A 262 7.74 -17.26 -10.95
CA LEU A 262 8.37 -16.03 -10.48
C LEU A 262 8.26 -15.86 -8.96
N LEU A 263 7.07 -16.08 -8.39
CA LEU A 263 6.86 -16.05 -6.94
C LEU A 263 7.72 -17.10 -6.25
N HIS A 264 7.69 -18.34 -6.73
CA HIS A 264 8.44 -19.45 -6.16
C HIS A 264 9.94 -19.16 -6.12
N VAL A 265 10.51 -18.70 -7.24
CA VAL A 265 11.95 -18.40 -7.36
C VAL A 265 12.34 -17.23 -6.44
N ASN A 266 11.51 -16.19 -6.35
CA ASN A 266 11.76 -15.05 -5.47
C ASN A 266 11.70 -15.46 -3.99
N PHE A 267 10.64 -16.13 -3.55
CA PHE A 267 10.49 -16.56 -2.15
C PHE A 267 11.55 -17.59 -1.75
N GLN A 268 11.88 -18.53 -2.62
CA GLN A 268 12.97 -19.47 -2.37
C GLN A 268 14.32 -18.76 -2.21
N SER A 269 14.57 -17.72 -3.03
CA SER A 269 15.79 -16.91 -2.93
C SER A 269 15.82 -16.12 -1.62
N MET A 270 14.73 -15.48 -1.24
CA MET A 270 14.62 -14.75 0.03
C MET A 270 14.77 -15.68 1.24
N GLN A 271 14.18 -16.88 1.20
CA GLN A 271 14.32 -17.88 2.24
C GLN A 271 15.78 -18.33 2.41
N LYS A 272 16.51 -18.56 1.31
CA LYS A 272 17.95 -18.88 1.35
C LYS A 272 18.80 -17.74 1.94
N LEU A 273 18.39 -16.50 1.73
CA LEU A 273 19.07 -15.32 2.28
C LEU A 273 18.70 -15.03 3.76
N GLY A 274 17.66 -15.70 4.28
CA GLY A 274 17.27 -15.69 5.68
C GLY A 274 16.38 -14.51 6.10
N ASP A 275 16.05 -14.51 7.39
CA ASP A 275 15.10 -13.58 8.03
C ASP A 275 15.39 -12.09 7.79
N PRO A 276 16.65 -11.60 7.75
CA PRO A 276 16.95 -10.20 7.45
C PRO A 276 16.53 -9.74 6.05
N VAL A 277 16.26 -10.67 5.13
CA VAL A 277 15.74 -10.39 3.79
C VAL A 277 14.24 -10.69 3.72
N LEU A 278 13.82 -11.86 4.21
CA LEU A 278 12.44 -12.31 4.07
C LEU A 278 11.44 -11.53 4.93
N ARG A 279 11.72 -11.34 6.22
CA ARG A 279 10.76 -10.68 7.14
C ARG A 279 10.41 -9.23 6.77
N PRO A 280 11.36 -8.34 6.44
CA PRO A 280 11.01 -6.99 6.02
C PRO A 280 10.18 -7.00 4.73
N PHE A 281 10.49 -7.88 3.76
CA PHE A 281 9.71 -8.02 2.54
C PHE A 281 8.25 -8.42 2.83
N LEU A 282 8.03 -9.39 3.73
CA LEU A 282 6.68 -9.81 4.15
C LEU A 282 5.88 -8.72 4.87
N GLN A 283 6.53 -7.64 5.32
CA GLN A 283 5.91 -6.47 5.92
C GLN A 283 5.94 -5.25 4.99
N ASP A 284 6.12 -5.48 3.68
CA ASP A 284 6.20 -4.48 2.62
C ASP A 284 7.34 -3.45 2.78
N VAL A 285 8.37 -3.81 3.53
CA VAL A 285 9.56 -2.99 3.68
C VAL A 285 10.64 -3.46 2.72
N ILE A 286 10.68 -2.82 1.55
CA ILE A 286 11.75 -3.05 0.57
C ILE A 286 13.00 -2.27 0.99
N GLN A 287 14.12 -2.98 1.12
CA GLN A 287 15.43 -2.42 1.43
C GLN A 287 16.40 -2.67 0.28
N PHE A 288 17.28 -1.70 -0.01
CA PHE A 288 18.22 -1.79 -1.13
C PHE A 288 19.05 -3.08 -1.09
N GLY A 289 19.67 -3.38 0.06
CA GLY A 289 20.55 -4.54 0.20
C GLY A 289 19.80 -5.88 0.08
N ALA A 290 18.63 -6.00 0.70
CA ALA A 290 17.79 -7.19 0.62
C ALA A 290 17.31 -7.45 -0.82
N LEU A 291 16.84 -6.40 -1.51
CA LEU A 291 16.42 -6.47 -2.89
C LEU A 291 17.57 -6.83 -3.83
N SER A 292 18.73 -6.19 -3.68
CA SER A 292 19.93 -6.45 -4.49
C SER A 292 20.40 -7.90 -4.38
N LYS A 293 20.47 -8.42 -3.15
CA LYS A 293 20.85 -9.82 -2.89
C LYS A 293 19.85 -10.80 -3.50
N THR A 294 18.55 -10.52 -3.36
CA THR A 294 17.49 -11.36 -3.92
C THR A 294 17.58 -11.41 -5.44
N LEU A 295 17.64 -10.25 -6.10
CA LEU A 295 17.77 -10.16 -7.56
C LEU A 295 19.05 -10.84 -8.05
N GLY A 296 20.19 -10.60 -7.40
CA GLY A 296 21.46 -11.26 -7.73
C GLY A 296 21.38 -12.78 -7.60
N LEU A 297 20.76 -13.30 -6.54
CA LEU A 297 20.60 -14.74 -6.35
C LEU A 297 19.67 -15.36 -7.40
N VAL A 298 18.59 -14.68 -7.79
CA VAL A 298 17.72 -15.11 -8.89
C VAL A 298 18.48 -15.14 -10.21
N MET A 299 19.29 -14.11 -10.51
CA MET A 299 20.12 -14.07 -11.72
C MET A 299 21.14 -15.22 -11.77
N LEU A 300 21.70 -15.62 -10.63
CA LEU A 300 22.66 -16.73 -10.55
C LEU A 300 22.01 -18.11 -10.62
N THR A 301 20.83 -18.28 -10.00
CA THR A 301 20.21 -19.61 -9.83
C THR A 301 19.18 -19.95 -10.89
N LYS A 302 18.54 -18.94 -11.50
CA LYS A 302 17.45 -19.10 -12.47
C LYS A 302 17.52 -18.03 -13.60
N PRO A 303 18.65 -17.85 -14.29
CA PRO A 303 18.81 -16.80 -15.31
C PRO A 303 17.79 -16.88 -16.47
N GLN A 304 17.29 -18.08 -16.78
CA GLN A 304 16.31 -18.31 -17.83
C GLN A 304 14.96 -17.63 -17.60
N ILE A 305 14.66 -17.18 -16.37
CA ILE A 305 13.41 -16.46 -16.06
C ILE A 305 13.46 -15.02 -16.56
N ILE A 306 14.65 -14.44 -16.77
CA ILE A 306 14.85 -13.03 -17.09
C ILE A 306 14.16 -12.64 -18.41
N PRO A 307 14.31 -13.35 -19.54
CA PRO A 307 13.59 -13.02 -20.77
C PRO A 307 12.07 -12.98 -20.58
N SER A 308 11.51 -13.88 -19.77
CA SER A 308 10.09 -13.91 -19.45
C SER A 308 9.67 -12.72 -18.58
N ILE A 309 10.50 -12.28 -17.62
CA ILE A 309 10.27 -11.03 -16.88
C ILE A 309 10.21 -9.83 -17.84
N PHE A 310 11.15 -9.75 -18.80
CA PHE A 310 11.16 -8.67 -19.79
C PHE A 310 9.90 -8.65 -20.66
N LYS A 311 9.42 -9.82 -21.11
CA LYS A 311 8.15 -9.96 -21.85
C LYS A 311 6.95 -9.59 -20.99
N GLN A 312 6.91 -10.08 -19.75
CA GLN A 312 5.81 -9.86 -18.83
C GLN A 312 5.69 -8.40 -18.42
N VAL A 313 6.80 -7.74 -18.09
CA VAL A 313 6.79 -6.39 -17.53
C VAL A 313 6.89 -5.31 -18.63
N GLY A 314 7.79 -5.51 -19.59
CA GLY A 314 8.14 -4.57 -20.65
C GLY A 314 9.38 -3.71 -20.32
N ILE A 315 10.21 -3.44 -21.33
CA ILE A 315 11.45 -2.65 -21.20
C ILE A 315 11.22 -1.24 -20.62
N PRO A 316 10.21 -0.46 -21.07
CA PRO A 316 10.02 0.90 -20.54
C PRO A 316 9.76 0.92 -19.03
N VAL A 317 9.05 -0.09 -18.51
CA VAL A 317 8.78 -0.23 -17.08
C VAL A 317 10.06 -0.56 -16.30
N LEU A 318 10.91 -1.44 -16.84
CA LEU A 318 12.16 -1.81 -16.18
C LEU A 318 13.13 -0.61 -16.11
N LEU A 319 13.16 0.23 -17.14
CA LEU A 319 13.95 1.47 -17.14
C LEU A 319 13.43 2.46 -16.09
N ASP A 320 12.12 2.68 -16.03
CA ASP A 320 11.47 3.51 -14.99
C ASP A 320 11.81 2.99 -13.58
N TRP A 321 11.65 1.69 -13.36
CA TRP A 321 11.97 1.04 -12.10
C TRP A 321 13.46 1.16 -11.71
N SER A 322 14.38 1.12 -12.67
CA SER A 322 15.81 1.25 -12.39
C SER A 322 16.17 2.58 -11.69
N SER A 323 15.44 3.66 -12.01
CA SER A 323 15.58 4.96 -11.34
C SER A 323 15.16 4.87 -9.87
N HIS A 324 14.03 4.21 -9.59
CA HIS A 324 13.56 3.98 -8.22
C HIS A 324 14.52 3.08 -7.42
N PHE A 325 15.09 2.05 -8.05
CA PHE A 325 16.11 1.19 -7.45
C PHE A 325 17.38 1.96 -7.10
N PHE A 326 17.86 2.83 -8.00
CA PHE A 326 19.00 3.71 -7.71
C PHE A 326 18.69 4.67 -6.55
N MET A 327 17.51 5.31 -6.58
CA MET A 327 17.06 6.20 -5.50
C MET A 327 16.91 5.48 -4.16
N LEU A 328 16.54 4.21 -4.16
CA LEU A 328 16.50 3.38 -2.95
C LEU A 328 17.90 3.20 -2.36
N GLY A 329 18.90 2.94 -3.20
CA GLY A 329 20.32 2.91 -2.79
C GLY A 329 20.80 4.27 -2.29
N TYR A 330 20.44 5.35 -2.97
CA TYR A 330 20.80 6.71 -2.58
C TYR A 330 20.17 7.12 -1.23
N TYR A 331 18.89 6.81 -1.01
CA TYR A 331 18.21 7.06 0.28
C TYR A 331 18.81 6.22 1.40
N THR A 332 19.21 4.98 1.11
CA THR A 332 19.94 4.13 2.06
C THR A 332 21.26 4.79 2.47
N PHE A 333 22.03 5.32 1.50
CA PHE A 333 23.26 6.06 1.76
C PHE A 333 23.01 7.32 2.60
N LEU A 334 22.06 8.16 2.19
CA LEU A 334 21.73 9.41 2.90
C LEU A 334 21.28 9.13 4.33
N SER A 335 20.38 8.17 4.54
CA SER A 335 19.90 7.82 5.87
C SER A 335 21.00 7.21 6.76
N THR A 336 21.99 6.53 6.19
CA THR A 336 23.06 5.89 6.96
C THR A 336 24.16 6.88 7.32
N TYR A 337 24.56 7.73 6.37
CA TYR A 337 25.78 8.54 6.49
C TYR A 337 25.50 10.04 6.64
N ALA A 338 24.49 10.59 5.95
CA ALA A 338 24.20 12.02 5.98
C ALA A 338 23.25 12.40 7.13
N ASP A 339 22.22 11.58 7.40
CA ASP A 339 21.24 11.84 8.47
C ASP A 339 21.92 12.10 9.82
N PRO A 340 22.84 11.24 10.34
CA PRO A 340 23.43 11.46 11.66
C PRO A 340 24.14 12.81 11.79
N VAL A 341 24.83 13.23 10.73
CA VAL A 341 25.54 14.51 10.67
C VAL A 341 24.55 15.67 10.70
N ILE A 342 23.57 15.67 9.80
CA ILE A 342 22.58 16.76 9.69
C ILE A 342 21.72 16.83 10.94
N ARG A 343 21.32 15.68 11.49
CA ARG A 343 20.49 15.58 12.69
C ARG A 343 21.15 16.23 13.90
N SER A 344 22.47 16.15 14.02
CA SER A 344 23.23 16.81 15.08
C SER A 344 23.19 18.35 14.99
N LEU A 345 22.98 18.89 13.78
CA LEU A 345 22.96 20.33 13.52
C LEU A 345 21.56 20.96 13.59
N LEU A 346 20.49 20.14 13.64
CA LEU A 346 19.09 20.62 13.60
C LEU A 346 18.72 21.58 14.73
N THR A 347 19.40 21.54 15.87
CA THR A 347 19.10 22.43 17.00
C THR A 347 19.45 23.88 16.69
N ALA A 348 20.38 24.12 15.76
CA ALA A 348 20.81 25.46 15.36
C ALA A 348 19.91 26.07 14.27
N PHE A 349 19.02 25.29 13.64
CA PHE A 349 18.21 25.78 12.53
C PHE A 349 17.00 26.59 12.99
N PRO A 350 16.59 27.62 12.21
CA PRO A 350 15.30 28.30 12.39
C PRO A 350 14.13 27.31 12.36
N SER A 351 12.99 27.67 12.96
CA SER A 351 11.84 26.77 13.16
C SER A 351 11.36 26.08 11.88
N LYS A 352 11.14 26.84 10.79
CA LYS A 352 10.68 26.29 9.51
C LYS A 352 11.71 25.36 8.88
N MET A 353 12.95 25.81 8.78
CA MET A 353 14.05 25.00 8.24
C MET A 353 14.26 23.71 9.05
N LYS A 354 14.13 23.78 10.37
CA LYS A 354 14.19 22.61 11.25
C LYS A 354 13.06 21.62 10.99
N TYR A 355 11.83 22.11 10.78
CA TYR A 355 10.70 21.28 10.37
C TYR A 355 10.98 20.58 9.03
N GLU A 356 11.37 21.34 8.01
CA GLU A 356 11.65 20.82 6.67
C GLU A 356 12.73 19.73 6.70
N TRP A 357 13.86 19.99 7.35
CA TRP A 357 14.92 19.01 7.48
C TRP A 357 14.50 17.76 8.25
N LYS A 358 13.72 17.89 9.33
CA LYS A 358 13.17 16.70 10.01
C LYS A 358 12.36 15.83 9.05
N ARG A 359 11.54 16.44 8.19
CA ARG A 359 10.75 15.71 7.19
C ARG A 359 11.62 15.08 6.11
N TYR A 360 12.67 15.75 5.63
CA TYR A 360 13.63 15.14 4.68
C TYR A 360 14.38 13.96 5.28
N LEU A 361 14.83 14.07 6.52
CA LEU A 361 15.50 12.97 7.23
C LEU A 361 14.56 11.77 7.43
N GLU A 362 13.30 12.03 7.79
CA GLU A 362 12.26 11.00 7.82
C GLU A 362 12.04 10.38 6.43
N ALA A 363 11.97 11.18 5.37
CA ALA A 363 11.84 10.68 4.01
C ALA A 363 12.96 9.70 3.64
N TRP A 364 14.21 10.02 3.98
CA TRP A 364 15.35 9.13 3.72
C TRP A 364 15.25 7.83 4.49
N LYS A 365 14.96 7.91 5.80
CA LYS A 365 14.87 6.73 6.68
C LYS A 365 13.73 5.80 6.26
N TYR A 366 12.54 6.35 6.08
CA TYR A 366 11.36 5.57 5.76
C TYR A 366 11.35 5.13 4.30
N GLY A 367 11.80 5.99 3.37
CA GLY A 367 11.90 5.68 1.95
C GLY A 367 13.00 4.66 1.61
N SER A 368 14.00 4.48 2.49
CA SER A 368 14.99 3.39 2.39
C SER A 368 14.57 2.10 3.08
N GLY A 369 13.49 2.12 3.86
CA GLY A 369 13.08 0.99 4.70
C GLY A 369 13.95 0.76 5.94
N LEU A 370 14.83 1.71 6.31
CA LEU A 370 15.72 1.60 7.48
C LEU A 370 15.03 1.93 8.81
N ASP A 371 13.74 2.25 8.79
CA ASP A 371 12.89 2.31 9.98
C ASP A 371 12.47 0.92 10.49
N TYR A 372 12.57 -0.12 9.66
CA TYR A 372 12.32 -1.49 10.08
C TYR A 372 13.37 -1.98 11.08
N LYS A 373 12.91 -2.71 12.09
CA LYS A 373 13.74 -3.37 13.09
C LYS A 373 13.33 -4.84 13.15
N LEU A 374 14.32 -5.73 13.09
CA LEU A 374 14.11 -7.19 13.07
C LEU A 374 13.55 -7.70 14.40
#